data_AF-A0A6L5ZCI3-F1
#
_entry.id   AF-A0A6L5ZCI3-F1
#
_cell.length_a   1.000
_cell.length_b   1.000
_cell.length_c   1.000
_cell.angle_alpha   90.00
_cell.angle_beta   90.00
_cell.angle_gamma   90.00
#
_symmetry.space_group_name_H-M   'P 1'
#
loop_
_entity.id
_entity.type
_entity.pdbx_description
1 polymer ?
#
loop_
_entity_poly.entity_id
_entity_poly.type
_entity_poly.pdbx_seq_one_letter_code
_entity_poly.pdbx_strand_id
1 'polypeptide(L)'
;MDVTSDLSALDSQGFWAVILPFEGSPTCARFGSVREARPWPGLPWSGPDPRSWTSSLSQTGFVAGVETIRQEIANGDVYQVNLTRHLRAEMPAPDQQPQDSSQDIAALGAALALGNPAPFSAVVRLPAHGVQVASASPERFLSRDGRRVWSSPIKGTAATADGFLAKDRAENIMIVDLVRNDLGRVCEWGSVTVPSLLNVEQHPGLFHLVSTVEGTLREGLGWSEAIEATFPPGSVTGAPKLAALESIARLEPGSRGIYCGAVGWVDADRTIGDLNVAIRTFWIEDGSLHFGTGGAITYDSDPIGEWQETELKARHLLQVAAGTMLR
;
A
#
# COMPACT_ATOMS: atom_id res chain seq x y z
N MET A 1 5.60 -22.47 13.22
CA MET A 1 5.16 -21.17 12.65
C MET A 1 3.67 -21.17 12.81
N ASP A 2 3.16 -20.26 13.61
CA ASP A 2 1.73 -20.17 13.87
C ASP A 2 1.16 -19.16 12.90
N VAL A 3 0.13 -19.54 12.15
CA VAL A 3 -0.53 -18.66 11.18
C VAL A 3 -1.99 -18.54 11.57
N THR A 4 -2.48 -17.30 11.64
CA THR A 4 -3.85 -16.99 12.05
C THR A 4 -4.37 -15.79 11.28
N SER A 5 -5.69 -15.67 11.20
CA SER A 5 -6.38 -14.48 10.72
C SER A 5 -6.97 -13.63 11.85
N ASP A 6 -6.71 -14.00 13.11
CA ASP A 6 -7.15 -13.26 14.28
C ASP A 6 -6.12 -12.16 14.64
N LEU A 7 -6.51 -10.90 14.46
CA LEU A 7 -5.64 -9.75 14.74
C LEU A 7 -5.34 -9.59 16.24
N SER A 8 -6.15 -10.15 17.14
CA SER A 8 -5.85 -10.11 18.58
C SER A 8 -4.57 -10.90 18.93
N ALA A 9 -4.13 -11.80 18.05
CA ALA A 9 -2.85 -12.48 18.19
C ALA A 9 -1.65 -11.52 18.16
N LEU A 10 -1.80 -10.32 17.59
CA LEU A 10 -0.75 -9.31 17.54
C LEU A 10 -0.50 -8.63 18.90
N ASP A 11 -1.41 -8.78 19.86
CA ASP A 11 -1.25 -8.35 21.26
C ASP A 11 -0.77 -9.49 22.18
N SER A 12 -0.37 -10.63 21.61
CA SER A 12 0.13 -11.79 22.35
C SER A 12 1.65 -11.75 22.60
N GLN A 13 2.40 -12.72 22.08
CA GLN A 13 3.85 -12.85 22.24
C GLN A 13 4.53 -13.20 20.92
N GLY A 14 5.80 -12.83 20.81
CA GLY A 14 6.66 -13.08 19.68
C GLY A 14 6.55 -12.08 18.54
N PHE A 15 7.22 -12.40 17.45
CA PHE A 15 7.33 -11.55 16.27
C PHE A 15 6.48 -12.09 15.12
N TRP A 16 5.62 -11.22 14.60
CA TRP A 16 4.62 -11.51 13.60
C TRP A 16 4.93 -10.77 12.29
N ALA A 17 4.89 -11.48 11.17
CA ALA A 17 4.65 -10.84 9.88
C ALA A 17 3.14 -10.66 9.69
N VAL A 18 2.73 -9.50 9.18
CA VAL A 18 1.32 -9.13 9.04
C VAL A 18 1.04 -8.73 7.60
N ILE A 19 -0.04 -9.28 7.05
CA ILE A 19 -0.54 -9.01 5.72
C ILE A 19 -2.04 -8.78 5.87
N LEU A 20 -2.47 -7.56 5.56
CA LEU A 20 -3.86 -7.14 5.59
C LEU A 20 -4.30 -6.90 4.13
N PRO A 21 -4.95 -7.86 3.46
CA PRO A 21 -5.59 -7.59 2.17
C PRO A 21 -6.61 -6.45 2.30
N PHE A 22 -6.77 -5.63 1.25
CA PHE A 22 -7.78 -4.58 1.19
C PHE A 22 -9.20 -5.16 1.31
N GLU A 23 -9.45 -6.30 0.68
CA GLU A 23 -10.58 -7.18 1.01
C GLU A 23 -10.08 -8.61 1.30
N GLY A 24 -10.68 -9.26 2.30
CA GLY A 24 -10.37 -10.64 2.67
C GLY A 24 -9.87 -10.78 4.11
N SER A 25 -9.47 -11.99 4.48
CA SER A 25 -8.96 -12.26 5.82
C SER A 25 -7.47 -11.88 5.93
N PRO A 26 -7.05 -11.26 7.04
CA PRO A 26 -5.65 -10.99 7.25
C PRO A 26 -4.86 -12.29 7.45
N THR A 27 -3.56 -12.23 7.23
CA THR A 27 -2.62 -13.29 7.58
C THR A 27 -1.59 -12.74 8.56
N CYS A 28 -1.57 -13.30 9.76
CA CYS A 28 -0.58 -13.04 10.78
C CYS A 28 0.24 -14.32 10.98
N ALA A 29 1.55 -14.25 10.74
CA ALA A 29 2.45 -15.40 10.85
C ALA A 29 3.55 -15.16 11.89
N ARG A 30 3.56 -15.96 12.95
CA ARG A 30 4.58 -15.92 14.01
C ARG A 30 5.79 -16.78 13.67
N PHE A 31 6.96 -16.17 13.72
CA PHE A 31 8.23 -16.85 13.45
C PHE A 31 8.92 -17.28 14.74
N GLY A 32 9.50 -18.49 14.74
CA GLY A 32 10.27 -19.00 15.89
C GLY A 32 11.69 -18.43 16.01
N SER A 33 12.17 -17.73 14.97
CA SER A 33 13.48 -17.11 14.94
C SER A 33 13.41 -15.77 14.23
N VAL A 34 14.00 -14.74 14.84
CA VAL A 34 14.06 -13.38 14.29
C VAL A 34 15.52 -12.95 14.27
N ARG A 35 15.91 -12.29 13.19
CA ARG A 35 17.26 -11.74 13.01
C ARG A 35 17.17 -10.50 12.13
N GLU A 36 18.21 -9.69 12.15
CA GLU A 36 18.35 -8.59 11.22
C GLU A 36 18.26 -9.09 9.76
N ALA A 37 17.57 -8.28 8.95
CA ALA A 37 17.42 -8.53 7.53
C ALA A 37 18.79 -8.55 6.86
N ARG A 38 18.95 -9.43 5.88
CA ARG A 38 20.15 -9.51 5.04
C ARG A 38 19.72 -9.45 3.59
N PRO A 39 20.55 -8.89 2.69
CA PRO A 39 20.28 -8.95 1.26
C PRO A 39 20.00 -10.39 0.81
N TRP A 40 19.12 -10.54 -0.18
CA TRP A 40 18.82 -11.83 -0.80
C TRP A 40 20.12 -12.46 -1.34
N PRO A 41 20.48 -13.68 -0.90
CA PRO A 41 21.73 -14.32 -1.33
C PRO A 41 21.55 -15.22 -2.56
N GLY A 42 20.31 -15.38 -3.06
CA GLY A 42 19.99 -16.30 -4.15
C GLY A 42 20.18 -15.70 -5.54
N LEU A 43 19.70 -16.43 -6.55
CA LEU A 43 19.75 -16.00 -7.94
C LEU A 43 18.90 -14.73 -8.18
N PRO A 44 19.27 -13.90 -9.18
CA PRO A 44 18.54 -12.69 -9.53
C PRO A 44 17.13 -13.00 -10.04
N TRP A 45 16.23 -12.02 -9.88
CA TRP A 45 14.85 -12.12 -10.32
C TRP A 45 14.71 -12.27 -11.85
N SER A 46 13.79 -13.13 -12.28
CA SER A 46 13.30 -13.22 -13.65
C SER A 46 11.78 -13.27 -13.65
N GLY A 47 11.14 -12.22 -14.17
CA GLY A 47 9.69 -12.11 -14.18
C GLY A 47 9.06 -12.22 -15.57
N PRO A 48 7.76 -11.90 -15.67
CA PRO A 48 7.02 -11.95 -16.93
C PRO A 48 7.46 -10.85 -17.91
N ASP A 49 7.20 -11.06 -19.21
CA ASP A 49 7.45 -10.04 -20.25
C ASP A 49 6.64 -8.77 -19.94
N PRO A 50 7.24 -7.56 -19.98
CA PRO A 50 6.52 -6.29 -19.78
C PRO A 50 5.25 -6.13 -20.63
N ARG A 51 5.16 -6.79 -21.80
CA ARG A 51 4.03 -6.71 -22.72
C ARG A 51 2.92 -7.73 -22.43
N SER A 52 3.17 -8.69 -21.52
CA SER A 52 2.19 -9.73 -21.15
C SER A 52 1.19 -9.29 -20.08
N TRP A 53 1.38 -8.10 -19.51
CA TRP A 53 0.50 -7.56 -18.48
C TRP A 53 -0.85 -7.17 -19.06
N THR A 54 -1.90 -7.62 -18.40
CA THR A 54 -3.29 -7.26 -18.68
C THR A 54 -3.84 -6.39 -17.55
N SER A 55 -4.79 -5.52 -17.87
CA SER A 55 -5.40 -4.60 -16.89
C SER A 55 -6.86 -4.93 -16.67
N SER A 56 -7.32 -4.87 -15.42
CA SER A 56 -8.72 -5.10 -15.06
C SER A 56 -9.66 -4.02 -15.60
N LEU A 57 -9.15 -2.80 -15.81
CA LEU A 57 -9.87 -1.70 -16.46
C LEU A 57 -9.17 -1.28 -17.75
N SER A 58 -9.95 -1.16 -18.82
CA SER A 58 -9.50 -0.49 -20.04
C SER A 58 -9.36 1.02 -19.80
N GLN A 59 -8.62 1.70 -20.66
CA GLN A 59 -8.54 3.16 -20.63
C GLN A 59 -9.93 3.81 -20.66
N THR A 60 -10.82 3.33 -21.54
CA THR A 60 -12.20 3.84 -21.64
C THR A 60 -12.98 3.62 -20.34
N GLY A 61 -12.84 2.45 -19.71
CA GLY A 61 -13.50 2.14 -18.44
C GLY A 61 -12.99 3.02 -17.30
N PHE A 62 -11.67 3.19 -17.19
CA PHE A 62 -11.06 4.05 -16.18
C PHE A 62 -11.49 5.52 -16.34
N VAL A 63 -11.44 6.04 -17.56
CA VAL A 63 -11.89 7.42 -17.90
C VAL A 63 -13.35 7.63 -17.54
N ALA A 64 -14.23 6.68 -17.87
CA ALA A 64 -15.64 6.74 -17.47
C ALA A 64 -15.82 6.70 -15.95
N GLY A 65 -14.99 5.93 -15.24
CA GLY A 65 -14.95 5.90 -13.78
C GLY A 65 -14.54 7.25 -13.18
N VAL A 66 -13.52 7.90 -13.74
CA VAL A 66 -13.11 9.26 -13.32
C VAL A 66 -14.25 10.25 -13.50
N GLU A 67 -14.94 10.24 -14.64
CA GLU A 67 -16.08 11.14 -14.87
C GLU A 67 -17.25 10.87 -13.92
N THR A 68 -17.50 9.60 -13.60
CA THR A 68 -18.52 9.22 -12.61
C THR A 68 -18.18 9.79 -11.24
N ILE A 69 -16.93 9.64 -10.79
CA ILE A 69 -16.49 10.19 -9.50
C ILE A 69 -16.57 11.71 -9.49
N ARG A 70 -16.20 12.39 -10.59
CA ARG A 70 -16.36 13.86 -10.68
C ARG A 70 -17.81 14.29 -10.51
N GLN A 71 -18.76 13.53 -11.04
CA GLN A 71 -20.19 13.79 -10.83
C GLN A 71 -20.62 13.53 -9.38
N GLU A 72 -20.15 12.46 -8.73
CA GLU A 72 -20.39 12.20 -7.31
C GLU A 72 -19.84 13.34 -6.44
N ILE A 73 -18.67 13.88 -6.78
CA ILE A 73 -18.10 15.06 -6.10
C ILE A 73 -18.96 16.31 -6.34
N ALA A 74 -19.41 16.53 -7.58
CA ALA A 74 -20.27 17.67 -7.92
C ALA A 74 -21.62 17.63 -7.19
N ASN A 75 -22.14 16.44 -6.90
CA ASN A 75 -23.35 16.23 -6.11
C ASN A 75 -23.13 16.39 -4.60
N GLY A 76 -21.87 16.42 -4.15
CA GLY A 76 -21.49 16.48 -2.74
C GLY A 76 -21.51 15.13 -2.01
N ASP A 77 -21.52 14.02 -2.75
CA ASP A 77 -21.53 12.66 -2.17
C ASP A 77 -20.17 12.30 -1.55
N VAL A 78 -19.10 12.75 -2.20
CA VAL A 78 -17.69 12.54 -1.80
C VAL A 78 -16.86 13.78 -2.14
N TYR A 79 -15.69 13.91 -1.52
CA TYR A 79 -14.68 14.91 -1.87
C TYR A 79 -13.58 14.32 -2.77
N GLN A 80 -13.29 13.03 -2.60
CA GLN A 80 -12.28 12.29 -3.36
C GLN A 80 -12.55 10.79 -3.30
N VAL A 81 -12.24 10.10 -4.39
CA VAL A 81 -12.20 8.62 -4.45
C VAL A 81 -10.91 8.18 -5.13
N ASN A 82 -10.20 7.22 -4.54
CA ASN A 82 -9.02 6.60 -5.13
C ASN A 82 -9.47 5.49 -6.08
N LEU A 83 -9.47 5.76 -7.38
CA LEU A 83 -9.82 4.80 -8.42
C LEU A 83 -8.57 4.04 -8.86
N THR A 84 -8.67 2.72 -8.91
CA THR A 84 -7.54 1.85 -9.19
C THR A 84 -7.86 0.84 -10.28
N ARG A 85 -6.80 0.26 -10.82
CA ARG A 85 -6.86 -0.89 -11.71
C ARG A 85 -5.79 -1.90 -11.31
N HIS A 86 -6.11 -3.15 -11.55
CA HIS A 86 -5.28 -4.28 -11.24
C HIS A 86 -4.57 -4.74 -12.52
N LEU A 87 -3.25 -4.92 -12.45
CA LEU A 87 -2.43 -5.47 -13.50
C LEU A 87 -2.03 -6.91 -13.15
N ARG A 88 -2.13 -7.81 -14.12
CA ARG A 88 -1.78 -9.23 -13.96
C ARG A 88 -0.99 -9.73 -15.17
N ALA A 89 0.05 -10.50 -14.93
CA ALA A 89 0.77 -11.28 -15.94
C ALA A 89 1.01 -12.71 -15.45
N GLU A 90 0.87 -13.69 -16.34
CA GLU A 90 1.21 -15.08 -16.02
C GLU A 90 2.71 -15.22 -15.79
N MET A 91 3.11 -15.95 -14.75
CA MET A 91 4.52 -16.26 -14.54
C MET A 91 5.02 -17.22 -15.63
N PRO A 92 6.22 -17.02 -16.19
CA PRO A 92 6.78 -17.96 -17.15
C PRO A 92 6.85 -19.37 -16.54
N ALA A 93 6.59 -20.39 -17.35
CA ALA A 93 6.65 -21.76 -16.87
C ALA A 93 8.05 -22.10 -16.32
N PRO A 94 8.18 -22.98 -15.30
CA PRO A 94 9.47 -23.25 -14.66
C PRO A 94 10.57 -23.75 -15.62
N ASP A 95 10.20 -24.41 -16.73
CA ASP A 95 11.10 -24.87 -17.78
C ASP A 95 11.61 -23.75 -18.70
N GLN A 96 10.96 -22.59 -18.68
CA GLN A 96 11.37 -21.38 -19.40
C GLN A 96 12.24 -20.45 -18.55
N GLN A 97 12.42 -20.76 -17.26
CA GLN A 97 13.25 -19.97 -16.35
C GLN A 97 14.75 -20.13 -16.73
N PRO A 98 15.48 -19.03 -16.99
CA PRO A 98 16.92 -19.09 -17.18
C PRO A 98 17.63 -19.78 -15.99
N GLN A 99 18.66 -20.57 -16.29
CA GLN A 99 19.35 -21.36 -15.27
C GLN A 99 20.01 -20.50 -14.15
N ASP A 100 20.37 -19.26 -14.49
CA ASP A 100 20.99 -18.28 -13.58
C ASP A 100 20.00 -17.25 -13.02
N SER A 101 18.70 -17.59 -12.92
CA SER A 101 17.68 -16.70 -12.35
C SER A 101 16.72 -17.41 -11.39
N SER A 102 15.86 -16.63 -10.73
CA SER A 102 14.86 -17.08 -9.76
C SER A 102 13.51 -16.40 -10.00
N GLN A 103 12.43 -17.17 -9.88
CA GLN A 103 11.05 -16.68 -9.79
C GLN A 103 10.53 -16.60 -8.35
N ASP A 104 11.42 -16.73 -7.36
CA ASP A 104 11.08 -16.57 -5.95
C ASP A 104 10.76 -15.10 -5.63
N ILE A 105 9.67 -14.84 -4.91
CA ILE A 105 9.26 -13.49 -4.53
C ILE A 105 10.34 -12.73 -3.76
N ALA A 106 11.22 -13.43 -3.04
CA ALA A 106 12.34 -12.81 -2.35
C ALA A 106 13.41 -12.25 -3.32
N ALA A 107 13.57 -12.86 -4.49
CA ALA A 107 14.42 -12.31 -5.55
C ALA A 107 13.79 -11.02 -6.14
N LEU A 108 12.47 -10.97 -6.34
CA LEU A 108 11.77 -9.74 -6.75
C LEU A 108 11.93 -8.64 -5.70
N GLY A 109 11.79 -8.98 -4.42
CA GLY A 109 12.04 -8.03 -3.32
C GLY A 109 13.44 -7.42 -3.36
N ALA A 110 14.45 -8.22 -3.68
CA ALA A 110 15.82 -7.73 -3.86
C ALA A 110 15.96 -6.82 -5.10
N ALA A 111 15.33 -7.17 -6.21
CA ALA A 111 15.30 -6.34 -7.41
C ALA A 111 14.61 -4.98 -7.14
N LEU A 112 13.51 -4.98 -6.37
CA LEU A 112 12.82 -3.76 -5.93
C LEU A 112 13.69 -2.91 -5.00
N ALA A 113 14.40 -3.52 -4.05
CA ALA A 113 15.30 -2.79 -3.16
C ALA A 113 16.41 -2.04 -3.91
N LEU A 114 16.85 -2.58 -5.05
CA LEU A 114 17.83 -1.95 -5.95
C LEU A 114 17.18 -0.91 -6.87
N GLY A 115 16.11 -1.28 -7.57
CA GLY A 115 15.51 -0.48 -8.63
C GLY A 115 14.52 0.58 -8.16
N ASN A 116 13.94 0.42 -6.97
CA ASN A 116 12.97 1.33 -6.37
C ASN A 116 13.04 1.26 -4.83
N PRO A 117 14.16 1.71 -4.21
CA PRO A 117 14.32 1.68 -2.76
C PRO A 117 13.22 2.49 -2.07
N ALA A 118 12.67 1.93 -0.99
CA ALA A 118 11.56 2.54 -0.26
C ALA A 118 11.68 2.30 1.26
N PRO A 119 11.31 3.29 2.08
CA PRO A 119 11.50 3.25 3.54
C PRO A 119 10.72 2.14 4.24
N PHE A 120 9.58 1.71 3.69
CA PHE A 120 8.72 0.68 4.27
C PHE A 120 8.64 -0.58 3.39
N SER A 121 9.74 -0.90 2.72
CA SER A 121 9.84 -2.13 1.91
C SER A 121 9.70 -3.39 2.77
N ALA A 122 9.05 -4.40 2.21
CA ALA A 122 8.79 -5.66 2.90
C ALA A 122 8.74 -6.83 1.93
N VAL A 123 9.19 -8.02 2.37
CA VAL A 123 9.02 -9.28 1.64
C VAL A 123 8.41 -10.30 2.59
N VAL A 124 7.28 -10.88 2.21
CA VAL A 124 6.67 -11.99 2.93
C VAL A 124 6.59 -13.20 2.01
N ARG A 125 7.21 -14.30 2.43
CA ARG A 125 7.30 -15.53 1.65
C ARG A 125 6.81 -16.73 2.49
N LEU A 126 5.53 -17.03 2.36
CA LEU A 126 4.83 -18.14 3.02
C LEU A 126 3.99 -18.91 1.97
N PRO A 127 4.61 -19.59 0.98
CA PRO A 127 3.89 -20.22 -0.12
C PRO A 127 2.90 -21.29 0.33
N ALA A 128 3.19 -22.01 1.43
CA ALA A 128 2.26 -22.99 2.02
C ALA A 128 0.95 -22.37 2.56
N HIS A 129 0.91 -21.04 2.70
CA HIS A 129 -0.26 -20.27 3.13
C HIS A 129 -0.74 -19.30 2.04
N GLY A 130 -0.28 -19.47 0.79
CA GLY A 130 -0.68 -18.60 -0.33
C GLY A 130 -0.15 -17.16 -0.25
N VAL A 131 0.77 -16.84 0.66
CA VAL A 131 1.28 -15.48 0.81
C VAL A 131 2.67 -15.36 0.19
N GLN A 132 2.76 -14.62 -0.90
CA GLN A 132 4.01 -14.26 -1.56
C GLN A 132 3.94 -12.81 -1.99
N VAL A 133 4.50 -11.91 -1.19
CA VAL A 133 4.36 -10.46 -1.35
C VAL A 133 5.73 -9.79 -1.33
N ALA A 134 5.96 -8.86 -2.25
CA ALA A 134 7.11 -7.95 -2.25
C ALA A 134 6.63 -6.50 -2.40
N SER A 135 6.81 -5.71 -1.35
CA SER A 135 6.38 -4.32 -1.25
C SER A 135 7.59 -3.39 -1.32
N ALA A 136 7.48 -2.35 -2.17
CA ALA A 136 8.37 -1.20 -2.19
C ALA A 136 7.61 0.08 -1.77
N SER A 137 6.82 -0.03 -0.69
CA SER A 137 5.94 1.04 -0.25
C SER A 137 6.69 2.26 0.30
N PRO A 138 6.35 3.48 -0.16
CA PRO A 138 6.87 4.71 0.39
C PRO A 138 6.08 5.18 1.62
N GLU A 139 4.94 4.57 1.94
CA GLU A 139 3.95 5.13 2.86
C GLU A 139 3.64 4.19 4.03
N ARG A 140 3.58 4.78 5.23
CA ARG A 140 3.21 4.09 6.47
C ARG A 140 1.71 4.21 6.68
N PHE A 141 1.04 3.06 6.82
CA PHE A 141 -0.35 2.97 7.22
C PHE A 141 -0.49 3.18 8.73
N LEU A 142 0.17 2.35 9.53
CA LEU A 142 -0.01 2.36 10.97
C LEU A 142 1.25 1.85 11.67
N SER A 143 1.76 2.65 12.59
CA SER A 143 2.81 2.24 13.52
C SER A 143 2.32 2.32 14.95
N ARG A 144 2.97 1.55 15.83
CA ARG A 144 2.70 1.53 17.27
C ARG A 144 3.99 1.42 18.07
N ASP A 145 4.02 2.13 19.19
CA ASP A 145 5.00 1.99 20.26
C ASP A 145 4.28 2.09 21.62
N GLY A 146 4.09 0.95 22.28
CA GLY A 146 3.27 0.84 23.47
C GLY A 146 1.81 1.24 23.18
N ARG A 147 1.37 2.37 23.73
CA ARG A 147 0.03 2.94 23.47
C ARG A 147 0.03 4.06 22.43
N ARG A 148 1.20 4.57 22.02
CA ARG A 148 1.28 5.58 20.97
C ARG A 148 1.07 4.91 19.62
N VAL A 149 0.15 5.43 18.83
CA VAL A 149 -0.10 4.99 17.44
C VAL A 149 -0.02 6.18 16.51
N TRP A 150 0.47 5.97 15.29
CA TRP A 150 0.52 7.02 14.29
C TRP A 150 0.43 6.47 12.87
N SER A 151 -0.06 7.33 11.98
CA SER A 151 -0.11 7.13 10.53
C SER A 151 0.58 8.30 9.85
N SER A 152 1.25 8.04 8.73
CA SER A 152 2.00 9.06 8.00
C SER A 152 1.55 9.14 6.55
N PRO A 153 0.36 9.70 6.26
CA PRO A 153 -0.17 9.76 4.91
C PRO A 153 0.70 10.61 4.00
N ILE A 154 0.86 10.14 2.76
CA ILE A 154 1.60 10.84 1.69
C ILE A 154 0.61 11.27 0.61
N LYS A 155 0.59 12.56 0.27
CA LYS A 155 -0.21 13.12 -0.83
C LYS A 155 0.53 14.28 -1.48
N GLY A 156 0.62 14.30 -2.80
CA GLY A 156 1.46 15.25 -3.55
C GLY A 156 2.86 14.69 -3.82
N THR A 157 3.25 14.74 -5.10
CA THR A 157 4.58 14.34 -5.57
C THR A 157 5.09 15.39 -6.52
N ALA A 158 6.29 15.91 -6.26
CA ALA A 158 6.91 16.93 -7.09
C ALA A 158 8.36 16.57 -7.45
N ALA A 159 8.82 17.06 -8.60
CA ALA A 159 10.23 16.90 -9.00
C ALA A 159 11.18 17.78 -8.18
N THR A 160 10.67 18.85 -7.58
CA THR A 160 11.41 19.82 -6.76
C THR A 160 10.67 20.09 -5.45
N ALA A 161 11.40 20.54 -4.42
CA ALA A 161 10.83 20.81 -3.09
C ALA A 161 9.69 21.84 -3.09
N ASP A 162 9.71 22.80 -4.02
CA ASP A 162 8.70 23.86 -4.14
C ASP A 162 7.66 23.59 -5.25
N GLY A 163 7.71 22.42 -5.89
CA GLY A 163 6.88 22.10 -7.06
C GLY A 163 5.44 21.68 -6.74
N PHE A 164 5.01 21.73 -5.47
CA PHE A 164 3.68 21.30 -5.05
C PHE A 164 2.61 22.34 -5.37
N LEU A 165 1.49 21.86 -5.91
CA LEU A 165 0.33 22.67 -6.25
C LEU A 165 -0.58 22.85 -5.03
N ALA A 166 -1.49 23.83 -5.11
CA ALA A 166 -2.51 24.03 -4.07
C ALA A 166 -3.41 22.78 -3.90
N LYS A 167 -3.69 22.06 -5.00
CA LYS A 167 -4.41 20.79 -5.00
C LYS A 167 -3.71 19.73 -4.14
N ASP A 168 -2.38 19.58 -4.27
CA ASP A 168 -1.60 18.60 -3.50
C ASP A 168 -1.72 18.83 -1.98
N ARG A 169 -1.68 20.11 -1.56
CA ARG A 169 -1.82 20.50 -0.16
C ARG A 169 -3.24 20.24 0.35
N ALA A 170 -4.26 20.57 -0.44
CA ALA A 170 -5.66 20.34 -0.09
C ALA A 170 -5.95 18.84 0.07
N GLU A 171 -5.43 18.02 -0.86
CA GLU A 171 -5.56 16.56 -0.80
C GLU A 171 -4.94 16.00 0.47
N ASN A 172 -3.71 16.42 0.80
CA ASN A 172 -3.03 15.96 2.01
C ASN A 172 -3.80 16.35 3.28
N ILE A 173 -4.26 17.60 3.40
CA ILE A 173 -5.04 18.05 4.56
C ILE A 173 -6.32 17.22 4.73
N MET A 174 -7.03 16.95 3.64
CA MET A 174 -8.24 16.13 3.66
C MET A 174 -7.96 14.71 4.17
N ILE A 175 -6.86 14.09 3.74
CA ILE A 175 -6.46 12.77 4.26
C ILE A 175 -6.01 12.85 5.71
N VAL A 176 -5.30 13.90 6.12
CA VAL A 176 -4.95 14.14 7.53
C VAL A 176 -6.20 14.18 8.40
N ASP A 177 -7.24 14.89 7.99
CA ASP A 177 -8.50 14.97 8.74
C ASP A 177 -9.23 13.63 8.80
N LEU A 178 -9.22 12.85 7.72
CA LEU A 178 -9.74 11.49 7.73
C LEU A 178 -8.97 10.61 8.72
N VAL A 179 -7.63 10.64 8.71
CA VAL A 179 -6.80 9.85 9.64
C VAL A 179 -7.01 10.30 11.09
N ARG A 180 -7.17 11.60 11.34
CA ARG A 180 -7.53 12.13 12.67
C ARG A 180 -8.87 11.58 13.15
N ASN A 181 -9.87 11.54 12.27
CA ASN A 181 -11.17 10.96 12.58
C ASN A 181 -11.05 9.47 12.93
N ASP A 182 -10.30 8.70 12.14
CA ASP A 182 -10.11 7.27 12.37
C ASP A 182 -9.41 6.98 13.70
N LEU A 183 -8.27 7.63 13.97
CA LEU A 183 -7.56 7.48 15.24
C LEU A 183 -8.41 7.96 16.42
N GLY A 184 -9.22 9.02 16.24
CA GLY A 184 -10.14 9.52 17.26
C GLY A 184 -11.16 8.49 17.75
N ARG A 185 -11.45 7.45 16.96
CA ARG A 185 -12.37 6.36 17.36
C ARG A 185 -11.79 5.48 18.47
N VAL A 186 -10.46 5.36 18.56
CA VAL A 186 -9.75 4.42 19.46
C VAL A 186 -8.76 5.07 20.40
N CYS A 187 -8.34 6.31 20.14
CA CYS A 187 -7.45 7.07 21.00
C CYS A 187 -8.19 7.78 22.14
N GLU A 188 -7.45 8.16 23.17
CA GLU A 188 -7.92 8.99 24.27
C GLU A 188 -8.37 10.36 23.75
N TRP A 189 -9.45 10.88 24.33
CA TRP A 189 -9.96 12.21 24.01
C TRP A 189 -8.88 13.27 24.18
N GLY A 190 -8.67 14.09 23.15
CA GLY A 190 -7.66 15.15 23.15
C GLY A 190 -6.22 14.69 22.92
N SER A 191 -5.94 13.37 22.80
CA SER A 191 -4.59 12.87 22.50
C SER A 191 -4.22 12.91 21.01
N VAL A 192 -5.21 12.97 20.12
CA VAL A 192 -4.96 12.97 18.67
C VAL A 192 -4.42 14.32 18.22
N THR A 193 -3.18 14.32 17.74
CA THR A 193 -2.47 15.53 17.30
C THR A 193 -1.85 15.32 15.90
N VAL A 194 -1.44 16.42 15.27
CA VAL A 194 -0.75 16.44 13.97
C VAL A 194 0.64 17.06 14.17
N PRO A 195 1.63 16.31 14.70
CA PRO A 195 2.95 16.86 15.00
C PRO A 195 3.72 17.33 13.75
N SER A 196 3.34 16.84 12.57
CA SER A 196 3.94 17.22 11.29
C SER A 196 2.83 17.33 10.24
N LEU A 197 2.71 18.49 9.59
CA LEU A 197 1.69 18.77 8.56
C LEU A 197 2.38 19.32 7.32
N LEU A 198 2.16 18.67 6.17
CA LEU A 198 2.73 19.07 4.87
C LEU A 198 4.26 19.17 4.87
N ASN A 199 4.93 18.29 5.62
CA ASN A 199 6.39 18.23 5.63
C ASN A 199 6.91 17.75 4.28
N VAL A 200 7.88 18.47 3.71
CA VAL A 200 8.50 18.10 2.44
C VAL A 200 9.62 17.12 2.71
N GLU A 201 9.46 15.89 2.23
CA GLU A 201 10.48 14.84 2.36
C GLU A 201 11.11 14.53 0.99
N GLN A 202 12.44 14.43 0.98
CA GLN A 202 13.19 14.05 -0.21
C GLN A 202 13.25 12.53 -0.31
N HIS A 203 12.79 12.01 -1.45
CA HIS A 203 12.94 10.62 -1.85
C HIS A 203 13.84 10.53 -3.09
N PRO A 204 14.33 9.34 -3.47
CA PRO A 204 15.15 9.18 -4.66
C PRO A 204 14.46 9.75 -5.92
N GLY A 205 14.96 10.89 -6.41
CA GLY A 205 14.50 11.55 -7.63
C GLY A 205 13.25 12.42 -7.51
N LEU A 206 12.64 12.57 -6.33
CA LEU A 206 11.38 13.31 -6.14
C LEU A 206 11.18 13.78 -4.69
N PHE A 207 10.14 14.59 -4.48
CA PHE A 207 9.73 15.10 -3.17
C PHE A 207 8.27 14.72 -2.88
N HIS A 208 7.99 14.41 -1.62
CA HIS A 208 6.66 14.05 -1.13
C HIS A 208 6.20 15.03 -0.04
N LEU A 209 4.90 15.35 0.01
CA LEU A 209 4.32 15.94 1.22
C LEU A 209 3.86 14.82 2.14
N VAL A 210 4.48 14.78 3.31
CA VAL A 210 4.22 13.80 4.36
C VAL A 210 3.64 14.55 5.55
N SER A 211 2.53 14.04 6.06
CA SER A 211 1.98 14.48 7.35
C SER A 211 2.03 13.32 8.32
N THR A 212 2.04 13.60 9.61
CA THR A 212 1.94 12.57 10.66
C THR A 212 0.80 12.94 11.58
N VAL A 213 -0.09 11.97 11.79
CA VAL A 213 -1.16 12.05 12.77
C VAL A 213 -0.91 10.96 13.80
N GLU A 214 -0.92 11.33 15.08
CA GLU A 214 -0.66 10.40 16.17
C GLU A 214 -1.66 10.58 17.31
N GLY A 215 -1.77 9.56 18.15
CA GLY A 215 -2.53 9.64 19.39
C GLY A 215 -2.17 8.51 20.35
N THR A 216 -2.80 8.53 21.52
CA THR A 216 -2.61 7.50 22.55
C THR A 216 -3.84 6.60 22.53
N LEU A 217 -3.69 5.31 22.19
CA LEU A 217 -4.77 4.31 22.30
C LEU A 217 -5.38 4.34 23.69
N ARG A 218 -6.70 4.21 23.80
CA ARG A 218 -7.38 4.03 25.09
C ARG A 218 -6.89 2.76 25.80
N GLU A 219 -6.97 2.77 27.12
CA GLU A 219 -6.60 1.61 27.94
C GLU A 219 -7.39 0.35 27.53
N GLY A 220 -6.70 -0.79 27.45
CA GLY A 220 -7.28 -2.06 27.05
C GLY A 220 -7.43 -2.29 25.55
N LEU A 221 -7.17 -1.28 24.70
CA LEU A 221 -7.19 -1.44 23.24
C LEU A 221 -5.81 -1.81 22.69
N GLY A 222 -5.79 -2.63 21.65
CA GLY A 222 -4.60 -3.19 21.04
C GLY A 222 -4.53 -2.97 19.53
N TRP A 223 -3.81 -3.87 18.85
CA TRP A 223 -3.62 -3.84 17.40
C TRP A 223 -4.93 -4.11 16.66
N SER A 224 -5.73 -5.06 17.14
CA SER A 224 -7.00 -5.42 16.51
C SER A 224 -7.91 -4.19 16.39
N GLU A 225 -8.13 -3.46 17.48
CA GLU A 225 -9.01 -2.29 17.47
C GLU A 225 -8.40 -1.12 16.70
N ALA A 226 -7.08 -0.93 16.79
CA ALA A 226 -6.39 0.12 16.04
C ALA A 226 -6.51 -0.11 14.52
N ILE A 227 -6.31 -1.34 14.04
CA ILE A 227 -6.46 -1.72 12.64
C ILE A 227 -7.92 -1.59 12.22
N GLU A 228 -8.88 -2.16 12.97
CA GLU A 228 -10.31 -2.09 12.63
C GLU A 228 -10.82 -0.64 12.51
N ALA A 229 -10.34 0.26 13.36
CA ALA A 229 -10.76 1.66 13.33
C ALA A 229 -10.17 2.45 12.15
N THR A 230 -9.00 2.07 11.65
CA THR A 230 -8.22 2.86 10.69
C THR A 230 -8.15 2.24 9.29
N PHE A 231 -8.43 0.94 9.16
CA PHE A 231 -8.36 0.22 7.89
C PHE A 231 -9.64 0.40 7.05
N PRO A 232 -9.54 0.43 5.71
CA PRO A 232 -8.31 0.52 4.91
C PRO A 232 -7.62 1.89 5.02
N PRO A 233 -6.33 1.99 4.65
CA PRO A 233 -5.58 3.25 4.78
C PRO A 233 -6.26 4.42 4.05
N GLY A 234 -6.32 5.58 4.70
CA GLY A 234 -7.07 6.74 4.19
C GLY A 234 -6.61 7.24 2.81
N SER A 235 -5.30 7.21 2.55
CA SER A 235 -4.69 7.72 1.32
C SER A 235 -5.07 6.93 0.06
N VAL A 236 -5.51 5.68 0.21
CA VAL A 236 -5.87 4.78 -0.88
C VAL A 236 -7.38 4.48 -0.93
N THR A 237 -8.18 5.20 -0.16
CA THR A 237 -9.65 5.11 -0.17
C THR A 237 -10.26 6.39 -0.74
N GLY A 238 -10.51 7.38 0.10
CA GLY A 238 -11.20 8.62 -0.27
C GLY A 238 -11.91 9.21 0.93
N ALA A 239 -12.50 10.39 0.76
CA ALA A 239 -13.15 11.12 1.84
C ALA A 239 -14.55 11.59 1.39
N PRO A 240 -15.62 11.39 2.18
CA PRO A 240 -15.69 10.54 3.37
C PRO A 240 -15.44 9.04 3.08
N LYS A 241 -14.76 8.33 3.99
CA LYS A 241 -14.23 6.97 3.73
C LYS A 241 -15.31 5.97 3.28
N LEU A 242 -16.44 5.89 3.99
CA LEU A 242 -17.48 4.89 3.70
C LEU A 242 -18.11 5.11 2.32
N ALA A 243 -18.47 6.36 1.99
CA ALA A 243 -19.03 6.69 0.68
C ALA A 243 -18.01 6.43 -0.46
N ALA A 244 -16.73 6.76 -0.24
CA ALA A 244 -15.68 6.45 -1.20
C ALA A 244 -15.49 4.95 -1.43
N LEU A 245 -15.57 4.12 -0.36
CA LEU A 245 -15.51 2.66 -0.47
C LEU A 245 -16.70 2.09 -1.27
N GLU A 246 -17.89 2.67 -1.11
CA GLU A 246 -19.06 2.29 -1.93
C GLU A 246 -18.85 2.62 -3.42
N SER A 247 -18.28 3.79 -3.74
CA SER A 247 -17.91 4.13 -5.12
C SER A 247 -16.86 3.19 -5.68
N ILE A 248 -15.81 2.88 -4.91
CA ILE A 248 -14.77 1.90 -5.29
C ILE A 248 -15.40 0.56 -5.65
N ALA A 249 -16.28 0.03 -4.78
CA ALA A 249 -16.94 -1.26 -5.00
C ALA A 249 -17.84 -1.28 -6.25
N ARG A 250 -18.40 -0.15 -6.67
CA ARG A 250 -19.20 -0.03 -7.91
C ARG A 250 -18.34 0.10 -9.16
N LEU A 251 -17.24 0.82 -9.08
CA LEU A 251 -16.45 1.24 -10.25
C LEU A 251 -15.33 0.25 -10.60
N GLU A 252 -14.81 -0.47 -9.61
CA GLU A 252 -13.74 -1.44 -9.82
C GLU A 252 -14.31 -2.84 -10.10
N PRO A 253 -13.85 -3.52 -11.17
CA PRO A 253 -14.44 -4.78 -11.62
C PRO A 253 -14.04 -6.00 -10.77
N GLY A 254 -13.24 -5.82 -9.72
CA GLY A 254 -12.78 -6.89 -8.84
C GLY A 254 -12.08 -6.37 -7.59
N SER A 255 -11.81 -7.28 -6.65
CA SER A 255 -11.09 -6.97 -5.41
C SER A 255 -9.67 -6.48 -5.69
N ARG A 256 -9.18 -5.60 -4.82
CA ARG A 256 -7.78 -5.13 -4.85
C ARG A 256 -6.81 -6.16 -4.27
N GLY A 257 -7.31 -7.16 -3.54
CA GLY A 257 -6.49 -8.18 -2.91
C GLY A 257 -5.47 -7.55 -1.96
N ILE A 258 -4.19 -7.84 -2.15
CA ILE A 258 -3.11 -7.24 -1.34
C ILE A 258 -2.96 -5.74 -1.61
N TYR A 259 -3.24 -5.27 -2.81
CA TYR A 259 -3.04 -3.86 -3.18
C TYR A 259 -3.96 -2.93 -2.39
N CYS A 260 -3.44 -1.78 -1.97
CA CYS A 260 -4.10 -0.83 -1.05
C CYS A 260 -4.40 -1.38 0.35
N GLY A 261 -4.02 -2.62 0.65
CA GLY A 261 -4.03 -3.18 1.98
C GLY A 261 -2.84 -2.70 2.82
N ALA A 262 -2.29 -3.57 3.67
CA ALA A 262 -1.10 -3.28 4.45
C ALA A 262 -0.18 -4.50 4.60
N VAL A 263 1.13 -4.26 4.66
CA VAL A 263 2.14 -5.29 4.92
C VAL A 263 3.13 -4.77 5.95
N GLY A 264 3.53 -5.61 6.90
CA GLY A 264 4.51 -5.20 7.88
C GLY A 264 4.78 -6.23 8.94
N TRP A 265 5.13 -5.75 10.13
CA TRP A 265 5.54 -6.60 11.25
C TRP A 265 5.07 -6.04 12.59
N VAL A 266 4.93 -6.94 13.56
CA VAL A 266 4.64 -6.63 14.95
C VAL A 266 5.56 -7.45 15.86
N ASP A 267 6.28 -6.77 16.74
CA ASP A 267 6.95 -7.39 17.89
C ASP A 267 6.04 -7.23 19.10
N ALA A 268 5.25 -8.27 19.37
CA ALA A 268 4.25 -8.28 20.44
C ALA A 268 4.91 -8.21 21.82
N ASP A 269 6.10 -8.82 21.97
CA ASP A 269 6.86 -8.81 23.23
C ASP A 269 7.31 -7.39 23.62
N ARG A 270 7.56 -6.54 22.62
CA ARG A 270 7.92 -5.12 22.82
C ARG A 270 6.75 -4.16 22.66
N THR A 271 5.59 -4.65 22.21
CA THR A 271 4.42 -3.83 21.87
C THR A 271 4.77 -2.74 20.84
N ILE A 272 5.57 -3.10 19.85
CA ILE A 272 5.95 -2.21 18.74
C ILE A 272 5.62 -2.86 17.40
N GLY A 273 5.42 -2.06 16.37
CA GLY A 273 5.25 -2.59 15.02
C GLY A 273 5.00 -1.49 14.00
N ASP A 274 5.11 -1.86 12.73
CA ASP A 274 5.00 -0.94 11.61
C ASP A 274 4.35 -1.65 10.42
N LEU A 275 3.27 -1.08 9.91
CA LEU A 275 2.50 -1.55 8.77
C LEU A 275 2.54 -0.47 7.69
N ASN A 276 2.96 -0.84 6.48
CA ASN A 276 2.93 0.03 5.32
C ASN A 276 1.53 0.07 4.68
N VAL A 277 1.31 1.04 3.80
CA VAL A 277 0.24 0.95 2.80
C VAL A 277 0.75 0.06 1.67
N ALA A 278 0.03 -0.99 1.28
CA ALA A 278 0.45 -1.94 0.25
C ALA A 278 0.29 -1.37 -1.18
N ILE A 279 1.02 -0.30 -1.46
CA ILE A 279 1.20 0.34 -2.77
C ILE A 279 2.62 0.06 -3.27
N ARG A 280 2.84 0.16 -4.59
CA ARG A 280 4.11 -0.29 -5.21
C ARG A 280 4.47 -1.72 -4.76
N THR A 281 3.45 -2.58 -4.69
CA THR A 281 3.51 -3.91 -4.10
C THR A 281 3.11 -4.95 -5.14
N PHE A 282 3.91 -6.01 -5.22
CA PHE A 282 3.67 -7.17 -6.07
C PHE A 282 3.29 -8.37 -5.20
N TRP A 283 2.42 -9.24 -5.72
CA TRP A 283 2.15 -10.53 -5.10
C TRP A 283 1.98 -11.64 -6.15
N ILE A 284 2.27 -12.87 -5.75
CA ILE A 284 2.07 -14.05 -6.59
C ILE A 284 0.85 -14.82 -6.08
N GLU A 285 -0.13 -15.00 -6.95
CA GLU A 285 -1.37 -15.73 -6.72
C GLU A 285 -1.77 -16.45 -8.01
N ASP A 286 -2.26 -17.69 -7.91
CA ASP A 286 -2.71 -18.49 -9.06
C ASP A 286 -1.74 -18.52 -10.26
N GLY A 287 -0.44 -18.67 -9.98
CA GLY A 287 0.60 -18.73 -11.00
C GLY A 287 0.82 -17.41 -11.76
N SER A 288 0.27 -16.30 -11.29
CA SER A 288 0.40 -14.98 -11.89
C SER A 288 1.08 -14.01 -10.94
N LEU A 289 1.79 -13.04 -11.51
CA LEU A 289 2.29 -11.87 -10.80
C LEU A 289 1.28 -10.74 -10.94
N HIS A 290 0.98 -10.13 -9.81
CA HIS A 290 -0.05 -9.11 -9.67
C HIS A 290 0.56 -7.79 -9.21
N PHE A 291 -0.04 -6.69 -9.65
CA PHE A 291 0.38 -5.33 -9.30
C PHE A 291 -0.81 -4.36 -9.41
N GLY A 292 -0.98 -3.46 -8.45
CA GLY A 292 -2.03 -2.44 -8.53
C GLY A 292 -1.48 -1.05 -8.83
N THR A 293 -2.26 -0.26 -9.56
CA THR A 293 -1.97 1.17 -9.81
C THR A 293 -3.25 1.98 -9.83
N GLY A 294 -3.17 3.27 -9.49
CA GLY A 294 -4.34 4.13 -9.37
C GLY A 294 -3.99 5.57 -8.99
N GLY A 295 -5.04 6.34 -8.77
CA GLY A 295 -4.96 7.77 -8.48
C GLY A 295 -6.17 8.26 -7.69
N ALA A 296 -5.93 9.32 -6.93
CA ALA A 296 -6.96 10.02 -6.18
C ALA A 296 -7.70 10.98 -7.11
N ILE A 297 -8.96 10.67 -7.38
CA ILE A 297 -9.80 11.47 -8.24
C ILE A 297 -10.44 12.57 -7.41
N THR A 298 -10.27 13.80 -7.90
CA THR A 298 -10.84 15.03 -7.35
C THR A 298 -11.68 15.71 -8.42
N TYR A 299 -12.42 16.77 -8.06
CA TYR A 299 -13.24 17.49 -9.04
C TYR A 299 -12.45 18.01 -10.26
N ASP A 300 -11.23 18.48 -10.02
CA ASP A 300 -10.33 19.04 -11.04
C ASP A 300 -9.48 17.99 -11.77
N SER A 301 -9.70 16.70 -11.51
CA SER A 301 -8.98 15.63 -12.20
C SER A 301 -9.34 15.58 -13.68
N ASP A 302 -8.33 15.51 -14.54
CA ASP A 302 -8.49 15.28 -15.98
C ASP A 302 -8.56 13.77 -16.27
N PRO A 303 -9.67 13.21 -16.77
CA PRO A 303 -9.83 11.76 -16.93
C PRO A 303 -8.72 11.08 -17.72
N ILE A 304 -8.22 11.72 -18.78
CA ILE A 304 -7.14 11.17 -19.60
C ILE A 304 -5.81 11.27 -18.87
N GLY A 305 -5.52 12.40 -18.23
CA GLY A 305 -4.34 12.62 -17.41
C GLY A 305 -4.24 11.61 -16.26
N GLU A 306 -5.34 11.32 -15.57
CA GLU A 306 -5.36 10.33 -14.47
C GLU A 306 -5.02 8.92 -14.99
N TRP A 307 -5.55 8.52 -16.14
CA TRP A 307 -5.14 7.26 -16.78
C TRP A 307 -3.63 7.23 -17.08
N GLN A 308 -3.11 8.29 -17.70
CA GLN A 308 -1.69 8.42 -18.02
C GLN A 308 -0.80 8.38 -16.78
N GLU A 309 -1.26 8.94 -15.67
CA GLU A 309 -0.57 8.88 -14.38
C GLU A 309 -0.49 7.44 -13.86
N THR A 310 -1.55 6.64 -13.96
CA THR A 310 -1.51 5.23 -13.57
C THR A 310 -0.49 4.43 -14.40
N GLU A 311 -0.40 4.70 -15.70
CA GLU A 311 0.58 4.11 -16.62
C GLU A 311 2.01 4.53 -16.26
N LEU A 312 2.23 5.81 -15.94
CA LEU A 312 3.51 6.34 -15.50
C LEU A 312 3.99 5.68 -14.19
N LYS A 313 3.11 5.60 -13.18
CA LYS A 313 3.38 4.97 -11.88
C LYS A 313 3.74 3.49 -12.03
N ALA A 314 3.09 2.78 -12.95
CA ALA A 314 3.34 1.36 -13.18
C ALA A 314 4.64 1.11 -13.96
N ARG A 315 4.94 1.92 -14.99
CA ARG A 315 6.02 1.67 -15.96
C ARG A 315 7.36 1.28 -15.33
N HIS A 316 7.85 2.08 -14.38
CA HIS A 316 9.14 1.84 -13.72
C HIS A 316 9.16 0.53 -12.94
N LEU A 317 8.11 0.27 -12.15
CA LEU A 317 8.01 -0.93 -11.33
C LEU A 317 7.82 -2.19 -12.17
N LEU A 318 7.10 -2.11 -13.28
CA LEU A 318 6.97 -3.21 -14.24
C LEU A 318 8.30 -3.53 -14.94
N GLN A 319 9.17 -2.54 -15.19
CA GLN A 319 10.53 -2.78 -15.71
C GLN A 319 11.41 -3.51 -14.68
N VAL A 320 11.31 -3.15 -13.40
CA VAL A 320 11.99 -3.89 -12.32
C VAL A 320 11.45 -5.31 -12.23
N ALA A 321 10.12 -5.47 -12.26
CA ALA A 321 9.44 -6.77 -12.20
C ALA A 321 9.65 -7.64 -13.45
N ALA A 322 10.13 -7.09 -14.57
CA ALA A 322 10.56 -7.88 -15.72
C ALA A 322 12.01 -8.37 -15.61
N GLY A 323 12.79 -7.87 -14.64
CA GLY A 323 14.21 -8.19 -14.50
C GLY A 323 15.12 -7.51 -15.55
N THR A 324 14.61 -6.50 -16.27
CA THR A 324 15.34 -5.86 -17.39
C THR A 324 16.24 -4.70 -16.98
N MET A 325 16.12 -4.19 -15.75
CA MET A 325 16.91 -3.05 -15.24
C MET A 325 18.32 -3.42 -14.76
N LEU A 326 18.65 -4.72 -14.69
CA LEU A 326 19.94 -5.23 -14.22
C LEU A 326 20.86 -5.69 -15.39
N ARG A 327 20.59 -5.26 -16.62
CA ARG A 327 21.45 -5.50 -17.79
C ARG A 327 22.04 -4.22 -18.32
#